data_AF-A0AAV5DRL5-F1
#
_entry.id   AF-A0AAV5DRL5-F1
#
_cell.length_a   1.000
_cell.length_b   1.000
_cell.length_c   1.000
_cell.angle_alpha   90.00
_cell.angle_beta   90.00
_cell.angle_gamma   90.00
#
_symmetry.space_group_name_H-M   'P 1'
#
loop_
_entity.id
_entity.type
_entity.pdbx_description
1 polymer ?
#
loop_
_entity_poly.entity_id
_entity_poly.type
_entity_poly.pdbx_seq_one_letter_code
_entity_poly.pdbx_strand_id
1 'polypeptide(L)'
;MDPVEAEEQQTEPPDEDDEEEGYAEKDPTGRFIRVRRVVGLLLAHRPPHLLLRSYKAFDKLEGVEVAWSQSRINDSVMGCSKKMEQLNTEIQLLGKLRHKNIVKLFASWVDEDKGIVNIVTEYFTSGNLRHECQSMGHIFKNVSHGIKPAALYKVKDVEVRSFIENCLAPASDRIPASDLLRSSFLQKDESLSAPPVSVSLIEIENVSEDGDQSDSFVFRKGEFLLKGHMDVANPVVLSLRFPDPYGGFKTVEFPLDVAKDTGLSVAVEMAEQFELPHGSIEIISELIGAFMLVLIQYWRRSCAAMP
;
A
#
# COMPACT_ATOMS: atom_id res chain seq x y z
N MET A 1 -43.88 -28.89 57.93
CA MET A 1 -42.51 -29.41 57.88
C MET A 1 -42.24 -29.74 56.43
N ASP A 2 -41.68 -28.72 55.78
CA ASP A 2 -40.82 -28.65 54.59
C ASP A 2 -41.14 -29.48 53.32
N PRO A 3 -41.33 -28.81 52.18
CA PRO A 3 -41.36 -29.43 50.86
C PRO A 3 -39.94 -29.67 50.31
N VAL A 4 -39.83 -30.76 49.56
CA VAL A 4 -38.64 -31.25 48.85
C VAL A 4 -38.09 -30.20 47.89
N GLU A 5 -36.82 -29.82 48.07
CA GLU A 5 -36.05 -28.98 47.16
C GLU A 5 -35.93 -29.65 45.78
N ALA A 6 -36.31 -28.92 44.73
CA ALA A 6 -36.02 -29.26 43.34
C ALA A 6 -34.70 -28.61 42.96
N GLU A 7 -33.75 -29.42 42.48
CA GLU A 7 -32.50 -28.97 41.87
C GLU A 7 -32.80 -28.27 40.54
N GLU A 8 -32.64 -26.94 40.49
CA GLU A 8 -32.46 -26.21 39.23
C GLU A 8 -30.96 -26.22 38.88
N GLN A 9 -30.61 -27.03 37.88
CA GLN A 9 -29.33 -26.92 37.18
C GLN A 9 -29.30 -25.58 36.43
N GLN A 10 -28.46 -24.65 36.89
CA GLN A 10 -28.05 -23.48 36.12
C GLN A 10 -27.23 -23.97 34.92
N THR A 11 -27.87 -24.08 33.76
CA THR A 11 -27.19 -24.03 32.47
C THR A 11 -26.74 -22.59 32.25
N GLU A 12 -25.42 -22.37 32.32
CA GLU A 12 -24.81 -21.12 31.88
C GLU A 12 -25.22 -20.80 30.43
N PRO A 13 -25.50 -19.53 30.10
CA PRO A 13 -25.78 -19.15 28.73
C PRO A 13 -24.51 -19.37 27.88
N PRO A 14 -24.64 -19.76 26.60
CA PRO A 14 -23.48 -19.91 25.72
C PRO A 14 -22.80 -18.54 25.58
N ASP A 15 -21.47 -18.53 25.71
CA ASP A 15 -20.62 -17.37 25.44
C ASP A 15 -20.88 -16.87 24.01
N GLU A 16 -21.68 -15.82 23.87
CA GLU A 16 -21.92 -15.08 22.62
C GLU A 16 -20.86 -13.98 22.41
N ASP A 17 -19.58 -14.27 22.72
CA ASP A 17 -18.46 -13.35 22.49
C ASP A 17 -17.52 -13.86 21.37
N ASP A 18 -18.11 -14.39 20.29
CA ASP A 18 -17.45 -14.53 18.98
C ASP A 18 -17.92 -13.40 18.02
N GLU A 19 -18.03 -12.16 18.55
CA GLU A 19 -18.13 -10.99 17.68
C GLU A 19 -16.77 -10.79 16.98
N GLU A 20 -16.70 -11.28 15.74
CA GLU A 20 -15.63 -11.11 14.74
C GLU A 20 -15.31 -9.60 14.56
N GLU A 21 -14.54 -9.02 15.50
CA GLU A 21 -14.18 -7.62 15.53
C GLU A 21 -13.44 -7.19 14.25
N GLY A 22 -14.08 -6.32 13.45
CA GLY A 22 -13.38 -5.39 12.54
C GLY A 22 -13.48 -5.64 11.04
N TYR A 23 -13.93 -6.80 10.57
CA TYR A 23 -13.98 -7.12 9.13
C TYR A 23 -15.37 -6.87 8.50
N ALA A 24 -15.40 -6.24 7.33
CA ALA A 24 -16.63 -5.78 6.68
C ALA A 24 -17.16 -6.73 5.61
N GLU A 25 -16.26 -7.35 4.84
CA GLU A 25 -16.59 -8.15 3.65
C GLU A 25 -15.39 -9.03 3.27
N LYS A 26 -15.64 -10.25 2.79
CA LYS A 26 -14.63 -11.18 2.27
C LYS A 26 -14.85 -11.36 0.76
N ASP A 27 -13.78 -11.52 -0.01
CA ASP A 27 -13.92 -11.86 -1.44
C ASP A 27 -14.48 -13.28 -1.61
N PRO A 28 -14.93 -13.68 -2.82
CA PRO A 28 -15.52 -15.00 -3.06
C PRO A 28 -14.62 -16.18 -2.67
N THR A 29 -13.30 -16.00 -2.66
CA THR A 29 -12.34 -17.05 -2.25
C THR A 29 -11.99 -17.01 -0.76
N GLY A 30 -12.37 -15.94 -0.05
CA GLY A 30 -12.01 -15.70 1.35
C GLY A 30 -10.56 -15.30 1.60
N ARG A 31 -9.77 -15.10 0.53
CA ARG A 31 -8.36 -14.67 0.58
C ARG A 31 -8.20 -13.22 1.00
N PHE A 32 -9.03 -12.33 0.46
CA PHE A 32 -8.99 -10.90 0.71
C PHE A 32 -10.11 -10.50 1.66
N ILE A 33 -9.76 -9.76 2.71
CA ILE A 33 -10.73 -9.23 3.66
C ILE A 33 -10.70 -7.71 3.64
N ARG A 34 -11.87 -7.12 3.54
CA ARG A 34 -12.06 -5.67 3.60
C ARG A 34 -12.30 -5.22 5.03
N VAL A 35 -11.64 -4.14 5.44
CA VAL A 35 -11.94 -3.41 6.68
C VAL A 35 -12.96 -2.31 6.38
N ARG A 36 -13.82 -1.93 7.35
CA ARG A 36 -14.84 -0.88 7.12
C ARG A 36 -14.25 0.49 6.75
N ARG A 37 -12.97 0.74 7.03
CA ARG A 37 -12.28 2.02 6.78
C ARG A 37 -12.07 2.29 5.28
N VAL A 38 -12.63 3.39 4.78
CA VAL A 38 -12.42 3.91 3.42
C VAL A 38 -11.04 4.57 3.34
N VAL A 39 -10.23 4.23 2.34
CA VAL A 39 -8.88 4.78 2.15
C VAL A 39 -8.88 5.91 1.12
N GLY A 40 -9.75 5.84 0.13
CA GLY A 40 -9.79 6.85 -0.92
C GLY A 40 -11.14 6.92 -1.61
N LEU A 41 -11.70 8.13 -1.67
CA LEU A 41 -12.81 8.45 -2.56
C LEU A 41 -12.23 9.16 -3.78
N LEU A 42 -12.06 8.43 -4.88
CA LEU A 42 -11.33 8.95 -6.05
C LEU A 42 -12.11 10.08 -6.78
N LEU A 43 -13.38 10.31 -6.42
CA LEU A 43 -14.27 11.28 -7.07
C LEU A 43 -15.22 11.97 -6.07
N ALA A 44 -14.69 12.71 -5.09
CA ALA A 44 -15.48 13.42 -4.05
C ALA A 44 -16.47 14.50 -4.57
N HIS A 45 -16.56 14.75 -5.88
CA HIS A 45 -17.42 15.78 -6.46
C HIS A 45 -18.36 15.30 -7.59
N ARG A 46 -18.59 13.98 -7.72
CA ARG A 46 -19.59 13.43 -8.66
C ARG A 46 -20.82 12.94 -7.90
N PRO A 47 -22.00 12.90 -8.54
CA PRO A 47 -23.21 12.40 -7.89
C PRO A 47 -23.06 10.92 -7.49
N PRO A 48 -23.83 10.43 -6.51
CA PRO A 48 -23.59 9.18 -5.76
C PRO A 48 -23.47 7.88 -6.58
N HIS A 49 -23.75 7.93 -7.88
CA HIS A 49 -23.79 6.82 -8.82
C HIS A 49 -22.49 6.63 -9.62
N LEU A 50 -21.50 7.53 -9.50
CA LEU A 50 -20.26 7.48 -10.28
C LEU A 50 -18.99 7.44 -9.42
N LEU A 51 -19.05 6.71 -8.30
CA LEU A 51 -18.00 6.70 -7.29
C LEU A 51 -17.24 5.37 -7.33
N LEU A 52 -15.98 5.42 -7.73
CA LEU A 52 -15.00 4.40 -7.34
C LEU A 52 -14.70 4.61 -5.86
N ARG A 53 -15.06 3.63 -5.03
CA ARG A 53 -14.79 3.63 -3.58
C ARG A 53 -13.65 2.67 -3.30
N SER A 54 -12.56 3.17 -2.73
CA SER A 54 -11.41 2.34 -2.37
C SER A 54 -11.29 2.20 -0.86
N TYR A 55 -11.17 0.97 -0.39
CA TYR A 55 -11.09 0.56 1.01
C TYR A 55 -9.75 -0.09 1.29
N LYS A 56 -9.34 -0.04 2.57
CA LYS A 56 -8.22 -0.85 3.03
C LYS A 56 -8.67 -2.31 3.10
N ALA A 57 -7.86 -3.21 2.58
CA ALA A 57 -8.09 -4.63 2.67
C ALA A 57 -6.77 -5.37 2.94
N PHE A 58 -6.88 -6.63 3.32
CA PHE A 58 -5.74 -7.48 3.67
C PHE A 58 -5.78 -8.78 2.86
N ASP A 59 -4.66 -9.16 2.26
CA ASP A 59 -4.45 -10.47 1.65
C ASP A 59 -3.98 -11.45 2.73
N LYS A 60 -4.83 -12.40 3.12
CA LYS A 60 -4.52 -13.41 4.14
C LYS A 60 -3.37 -14.33 3.75
N LEU A 61 -3.19 -14.60 2.46
CA LEU A 61 -2.21 -15.58 2.00
C LEU A 61 -0.81 -14.97 2.02
N GLU A 62 -0.69 -13.78 1.46
CA GLU A 62 0.60 -13.09 1.36
C GLU A 62 0.91 -12.24 2.60
N GLY A 63 -0.09 -11.98 3.44
CA GLY A 63 0.06 -11.15 4.64
C GLY A 63 0.36 -9.69 4.31
N VAL A 64 -0.22 -9.15 3.24
CA VAL A 64 0.03 -7.78 2.77
C VAL A 64 -1.25 -6.95 2.68
N GLU A 65 -1.10 -5.65 2.91
CA GLU A 65 -2.18 -4.69 2.67
C GLU A 65 -2.43 -4.51 1.17
N VAL A 66 -3.71 -4.45 0.82
CA VAL A 66 -4.18 -4.28 -0.55
C VAL A 66 -5.27 -3.20 -0.61
N ALA A 67 -5.42 -2.57 -1.76
CA ALA A 67 -6.52 -1.65 -2.01
C ALA A 67 -7.69 -2.42 -2.61
N TRP A 68 -8.83 -2.43 -1.92
CA TRP A 68 -10.08 -2.97 -2.46
C TRP A 68 -10.91 -1.84 -3.02
N SER A 69 -11.07 -1.80 -4.34
CA SER A 69 -11.86 -0.78 -5.03
C SER A 69 -13.17 -1.35 -5.58
N GLN A 70 -14.26 -0.64 -5.33
CA GLN A 70 -15.61 -0.97 -5.78
C GLN A 70 -16.11 0.11 -6.74
N SER A 71 -16.61 -0.30 -7.90
CA SER A 71 -17.27 0.59 -8.86
C SER A 71 -18.62 0.04 -9.27
N ARG A 72 -19.64 0.91 -9.32
CA ARG A 72 -20.93 0.54 -9.92
C ARG A 72 -20.79 0.33 -11.41
N ILE A 73 -21.46 -0.69 -11.92
CA ILE A 73 -21.61 -0.97 -13.34
C ILE A 73 -22.89 -0.27 -13.80
N ASN A 74 -22.82 0.43 -14.93
CA ASN A 74 -24.00 1.08 -15.50
C ASN A 74 -25.05 0.04 -15.92
N ASP A 75 -26.33 0.31 -15.68
CA ASP A 75 -27.44 -0.58 -16.06
C ASP A 75 -27.41 -0.93 -17.57
N SER A 76 -26.98 0.01 -18.41
CA SER A 76 -26.85 -0.22 -19.87
C SER A 76 -25.75 -1.21 -20.27
N VAL A 77 -24.80 -1.48 -19.36
CA VAL A 77 -23.75 -2.50 -19.51
C VAL A 77 -24.27 -3.82 -18.95
N MET A 78 -24.86 -3.82 -17.75
CA MET A 78 -25.47 -5.01 -17.14
C MET A 78 -26.53 -5.64 -18.03
N GLY A 79 -27.40 -4.83 -18.64
CA GLY A 79 -28.46 -5.31 -19.54
C GLY A 79 -27.97 -5.72 -20.94
N CYS A 80 -26.67 -5.68 -21.22
CA CYS A 80 -26.12 -5.96 -22.54
C CYS A 80 -24.98 -6.98 -22.47
N SER A 81 -25.29 -8.24 -22.82
CA SER A 81 -24.34 -9.35 -22.82
C SER A 81 -23.03 -9.01 -23.55
N LYS A 82 -23.09 -8.35 -24.71
CA LYS A 82 -21.89 -7.94 -25.46
C LYS A 82 -21.01 -6.93 -24.71
N LYS A 83 -21.60 -5.97 -24.00
CA LYS A 83 -20.83 -4.99 -23.21
C LYS A 83 -20.26 -5.62 -21.95
N MET A 84 -20.98 -6.57 -21.35
CA MET A 84 -20.49 -7.34 -20.21
C MET A 84 -19.30 -8.22 -20.60
N GLU A 85 -19.36 -8.87 -21.76
CA GLU A 85 -18.23 -9.63 -22.32
C GLU A 85 -17.00 -8.73 -22.56
N GLN A 86 -17.20 -7.51 -23.08
CA GLN A 86 -16.14 -6.52 -23.23
C GLN A 86 -15.51 -6.14 -21.88
N LEU A 87 -16.33 -5.83 -20.87
CA LEU A 87 -15.87 -5.51 -19.52
C LEU A 87 -15.05 -6.66 -18.93
N ASN A 88 -15.55 -7.90 -19.03
CA ASN A 88 -14.84 -9.08 -18.54
C ASN A 88 -13.51 -9.30 -19.27
N THR A 89 -13.48 -9.08 -20.59
CA THR A 89 -12.25 -9.17 -21.38
C THR A 89 -11.23 -8.11 -20.95
N GLU A 90 -11.65 -6.86 -20.75
CA GLU A 90 -10.77 -5.79 -20.27
C GLU A 90 -10.17 -6.12 -18.89
N ILE A 91 -10.99 -6.58 -17.95
CA ILE A 91 -10.54 -7.00 -16.62
C ILE A 91 -9.53 -8.15 -16.71
N GLN A 92 -9.79 -9.15 -17.55
CA GLN A 92 -8.86 -10.26 -17.78
C GLN A 92 -7.53 -9.80 -18.38
N LEU A 93 -7.55 -8.80 -19.28
CA LEU A 93 -6.32 -8.22 -19.83
C LEU A 93 -5.53 -7.46 -18.76
N LEU A 94 -6.21 -6.67 -17.92
CA LEU A 94 -5.57 -5.98 -16.78
C LEU A 94 -4.90 -6.97 -15.81
N GLY A 95 -5.53 -8.11 -15.54
CA GLY A 95 -4.96 -9.16 -14.68
C GLY A 95 -3.69 -9.81 -15.22
N LYS A 96 -3.44 -9.72 -16.54
CA LYS A 96 -2.23 -10.26 -17.17
C LYS A 96 -1.06 -9.28 -17.18
N LEU A 97 -1.31 -7.99 -16.94
CA LEU A 97 -0.26 -6.97 -16.95
C LEU A 97 0.67 -7.14 -15.75
N ARG A 98 1.97 -7.30 -16.01
CA ARG A 98 3.03 -7.35 -14.99
C ARG A 98 4.16 -6.43 -15.40
N HIS A 99 4.33 -5.34 -14.67
CA HIS A 99 5.41 -4.39 -14.89
C HIS A 99 5.74 -3.63 -13.61
N LYS A 100 7.02 -3.37 -13.34
CA LYS A 100 7.50 -2.72 -12.11
C LYS A 100 6.93 -1.30 -11.88
N ASN A 101 6.44 -0.66 -12.94
CA ASN A 101 5.85 0.68 -12.89
C ASN A 101 4.34 0.70 -13.18
N ILE A 102 3.66 -0.46 -13.19
CA ILE A 102 2.20 -0.56 -13.35
C ILE A 102 1.65 -1.24 -12.11
N VAL A 103 0.62 -0.63 -11.51
CA VAL A 103 -0.06 -1.17 -10.34
C VAL A 103 -0.57 -2.58 -10.63
N LYS A 104 -0.16 -3.53 -9.78
CA LYS A 104 -0.55 -4.93 -9.93
C LYS A 104 -2.02 -5.12 -9.56
N LEU A 105 -2.76 -5.80 -10.43
CA LEU A 105 -4.08 -6.36 -10.14
C LEU A 105 -3.91 -7.74 -9.51
N PHE A 106 -4.39 -7.93 -8.28
CA PHE A 106 -4.37 -9.21 -7.59
C PHE A 106 -5.60 -10.05 -7.88
N ALA A 107 -6.78 -9.43 -7.82
CA ALA A 107 -8.05 -10.11 -8.05
C ALA A 107 -9.13 -9.14 -8.52
N SER A 108 -10.15 -9.69 -9.14
CA SER A 108 -11.32 -8.93 -9.59
C SER A 108 -12.51 -9.86 -9.76
N TRP A 109 -13.70 -9.40 -9.40
CA TRP A 109 -14.94 -10.12 -9.66
C TRP A 109 -16.11 -9.15 -9.81
N VAL A 110 -17.14 -9.61 -10.49
CA VAL A 110 -18.41 -8.89 -10.64
C VAL A 110 -19.40 -9.49 -9.65
N ASP A 111 -20.05 -8.64 -8.88
CA ASP A 111 -21.19 -8.96 -8.05
C ASP A 111 -22.43 -8.46 -8.82
N GLU A 112 -23.09 -9.37 -9.52
CA GLU A 112 -24.23 -9.06 -10.40
C GLU A 112 -25.44 -8.59 -9.60
N ASP A 113 -25.64 -9.14 -8.40
CA ASP A 113 -26.74 -8.80 -7.49
C ASP A 113 -26.65 -7.33 -7.03
N LYS A 114 -25.44 -6.89 -6.68
CA LYS A 114 -25.17 -5.50 -6.30
C LYS A 114 -24.87 -4.59 -7.49
N GLY A 115 -24.67 -5.15 -8.69
CA GLY A 115 -24.25 -4.41 -9.89
C GLY A 115 -22.90 -3.70 -9.72
N ILE A 116 -21.96 -4.33 -9.02
CA ILE A 116 -20.63 -3.75 -8.75
C ILE A 116 -19.51 -4.63 -9.28
N VAL A 117 -18.46 -3.99 -9.78
CA VAL A 117 -17.17 -4.64 -10.01
C VAL A 117 -16.26 -4.36 -8.81
N ASN A 118 -15.68 -5.42 -8.27
CA ASN A 118 -14.67 -5.40 -7.22
C ASN A 118 -13.30 -5.62 -7.87
N ILE A 119 -12.32 -4.80 -7.46
CA ILE A 119 -10.96 -4.80 -7.99
C ILE A 119 -10.00 -4.70 -6.80
N VAL A 120 -9.10 -5.67 -6.66
CA VAL A 120 -8.09 -5.73 -5.60
C VAL A 120 -6.72 -5.46 -6.20
N THR A 121 -6.07 -4.37 -5.79
CA THR A 121 -4.78 -3.95 -6.31
C THR A 121 -3.74 -3.77 -5.21
N GLU A 122 -2.49 -3.57 -5.62
CA GLU A 122 -1.46 -3.05 -4.73
C GLU A 122 -1.91 -1.76 -4.03
N TYR A 123 -1.59 -1.67 -2.75
CA TYR A 123 -1.94 -0.54 -1.89
C TYR A 123 -0.83 0.51 -1.90
N PHE A 124 -1.20 1.78 -2.15
CA PHE A 124 -0.26 2.90 -2.13
C PHE A 124 -0.66 3.91 -1.07
N THR A 125 0.27 4.22 -0.16
CA THR A 125 0.08 5.19 0.94
C THR A 125 0.45 6.62 0.55
N SER A 126 1.12 6.81 -0.60
CA SER A 126 1.68 8.11 -1.04
C SER A 126 0.64 9.18 -1.44
N GLY A 127 -0.65 8.93 -1.22
CA GLY A 127 -1.73 9.83 -1.61
C GLY A 127 -1.88 9.95 -3.12
N ASN A 128 -2.70 10.91 -3.58
CA ASN A 128 -2.87 11.20 -5.00
C ASN A 128 -2.49 12.65 -5.30
N LEU A 129 -1.97 12.88 -6.52
CA LEU A 129 -1.49 14.20 -6.97
C LEU A 129 -2.63 15.22 -7.22
N ARG A 130 -3.89 14.92 -6.87
CA ARG A 130 -5.03 15.78 -7.18
C ARG A 130 -5.21 16.95 -6.22
N HIS A 131 -4.39 17.08 -5.17
CA HIS A 131 -4.46 18.21 -4.25
C HIS A 131 -4.27 19.58 -4.94
N GLU A 132 -3.58 19.62 -6.08
CA GLU A 132 -3.42 20.86 -6.88
C GLU A 132 -4.55 21.10 -7.89
N CYS A 133 -5.42 20.11 -8.09
CA CYS A 133 -6.49 20.18 -9.08
C CYS A 133 -7.72 20.88 -8.48
N GLN A 134 -8.15 22.00 -9.08
CA GLN A 134 -9.43 22.65 -8.75
C GLN A 134 -10.64 21.77 -9.18
N SER A 135 -11.83 22.37 -9.29
CA SER A 135 -13.01 21.69 -9.85
C SER A 135 -12.73 21.15 -11.27
N MET A 136 -13.16 19.90 -11.52
CA MET A 136 -13.07 19.24 -12.83
C MET A 136 -13.66 20.08 -13.98
N GLY A 137 -14.70 20.87 -13.72
CA GLY A 137 -15.28 21.76 -14.73
C GLY A 137 -14.32 22.88 -15.15
N HIS A 138 -13.56 23.43 -14.19
CA HIS A 138 -12.55 24.43 -14.47
C HIS A 138 -11.36 23.84 -15.24
N ILE A 139 -10.93 22.63 -14.85
CA ILE A 139 -9.87 21.88 -15.56
C ILE A 139 -10.28 21.63 -17.00
N PHE A 140 -11.48 21.07 -17.21
CA PHE A 140 -11.99 20.77 -18.56
C PHE A 140 -12.04 22.03 -19.42
N LYS A 141 -12.56 23.14 -18.86
CA LYS A 141 -12.59 24.42 -19.57
C LYS A 141 -11.18 24.85 -19.96
N ASN A 142 -10.23 24.88 -19.03
CA ASN A 142 -8.88 25.36 -19.31
C ASN A 142 -8.16 24.48 -20.33
N VAL A 143 -8.22 23.16 -20.18
CA VAL A 143 -7.63 22.20 -21.13
C VAL A 143 -8.24 22.36 -22.52
N SER A 144 -9.56 22.49 -22.62
CA SER A 144 -10.24 22.65 -23.92
C SER A 144 -9.88 23.95 -24.63
N HIS A 145 -9.50 24.99 -23.89
CA HIS A 145 -9.00 26.26 -24.45
C HIS A 145 -7.47 26.30 -24.60
N GLY A 146 -6.76 25.19 -24.34
CA GLY A 146 -5.31 25.12 -24.43
C GLY A 146 -4.56 25.88 -23.33
N ILE A 147 -5.23 26.23 -22.23
CA ILE A 147 -4.63 26.94 -21.10
C ILE A 147 -3.83 25.95 -20.25
N LYS A 148 -2.50 26.11 -20.21
CA LYS A 148 -1.58 25.29 -19.41
C LYS A 148 -1.67 25.63 -17.91
N PRO A 149 -1.39 24.67 -17.01
CA PRO A 149 -1.48 24.92 -15.57
C PRO A 149 -0.42 25.92 -15.10
N ALA A 150 -0.78 26.81 -14.15
CA ALA A 150 0.13 27.82 -13.62
C ALA A 150 1.41 27.23 -13.00
N ALA A 151 1.32 26.01 -12.44
CA ALA A 151 2.46 25.28 -11.88
C ALA A 151 3.58 25.03 -12.91
N LEU A 152 3.24 24.87 -14.20
CA LEU A 152 4.24 24.71 -15.25
C LEU A 152 5.20 25.89 -15.34
N TYR A 153 4.70 27.11 -15.16
CA TYR A 153 5.49 28.33 -15.23
C TYR A 153 6.43 28.50 -14.03
N LYS A 154 6.24 27.72 -12.95
CA LYS A 154 7.12 27.66 -11.78
C LYS A 154 8.33 26.75 -11.99
N VAL A 155 8.31 25.89 -13.01
CA VAL A 155 9.43 25.01 -13.34
C VAL A 155 10.57 25.86 -13.91
N LYS A 156 11.67 25.95 -13.15
CA LYS A 156 12.84 26.76 -13.49
C LYS A 156 13.75 26.09 -14.52
N ASP A 157 13.86 24.77 -14.45
CA ASP A 157 14.67 24.00 -15.37
C ASP A 157 14.01 24.01 -16.76
N VAL A 158 14.74 24.56 -17.74
CA VAL A 158 14.25 24.76 -19.11
C VAL A 158 14.04 23.42 -19.82
N GLU A 159 14.91 22.43 -19.56
CA GLU A 159 14.85 21.11 -20.17
C GLU A 159 13.65 20.33 -19.63
N VAL A 160 13.46 20.32 -18.31
CA VAL A 160 12.29 19.70 -17.65
C VAL A 160 11.00 20.36 -18.12
N ARG A 161 10.97 21.70 -18.17
CA ARG A 161 9.80 22.44 -18.62
C ARG A 161 9.46 22.12 -20.07
N SER A 162 10.46 22.09 -20.96
CA SER A 162 10.26 21.73 -22.37
C SER A 162 9.74 20.30 -22.50
N PHE A 163 10.28 19.36 -21.72
CA PHE A 163 9.79 17.98 -21.67
C PHE A 163 8.30 17.91 -21.27
N ILE A 164 7.90 18.61 -20.20
CA ILE A 164 6.49 18.66 -19.76
C ILE A 164 5.61 19.30 -20.85
N GLU A 165 6.08 20.37 -21.49
CA GLU A 165 5.34 21.05 -22.56
C GLU A 165 5.07 20.14 -23.76
N ASN A 166 6.03 19.29 -24.14
CA ASN A 166 5.86 18.29 -25.20
C ASN A 166 4.81 17.24 -24.82
N CYS A 167 4.79 16.81 -23.56
CA CYS A 167 3.79 15.86 -23.04
C CYS A 167 2.37 16.45 -23.02
N LEU A 168 2.26 17.76 -22.77
CA LEU A 168 0.98 18.48 -22.70
C LEU A 168 0.49 19.03 -24.05
N ALA A 169 1.22 18.78 -25.14
CA ALA A 169 0.85 19.24 -26.47
C ALA A 169 -0.49 18.61 -26.96
N PRO A 170 -1.18 19.29 -27.91
CA PRO A 170 -2.32 18.71 -28.62
C PRO A 170 -1.98 17.35 -29.22
N ALA A 171 -2.97 16.48 -29.39
CA ALA A 171 -2.74 15.10 -29.83
C ALA A 171 -1.98 14.99 -31.17
N SER A 172 -2.15 15.96 -32.08
CA SER A 172 -1.43 16.02 -33.36
C SER A 172 0.06 16.33 -33.22
N ASP A 173 0.41 17.10 -32.18
CA ASP A 173 1.76 17.67 -32.01
C ASP A 173 2.51 16.96 -30.86
N ARG A 174 1.83 16.08 -30.13
CA ARG A 174 2.38 15.36 -28.98
C ARG A 174 3.40 14.34 -29.44
N ILE A 175 4.62 14.48 -28.92
CA ILE A 175 5.72 13.54 -29.15
C ILE A 175 5.34 12.15 -28.59
N PRO A 176 5.57 11.06 -29.32
CA PRO A 176 5.27 9.71 -28.84
C PRO A 176 6.18 9.33 -27.67
N ALA A 177 5.67 8.46 -26.79
CA ALA A 177 6.41 8.01 -25.61
C ALA A 177 7.78 7.40 -25.95
N SER A 178 7.91 6.70 -27.08
CA SER A 178 9.18 6.13 -27.56
C SER A 178 10.27 7.18 -27.76
N ASP A 179 9.91 8.37 -28.24
CA ASP A 179 10.85 9.45 -28.51
C ASP A 179 11.09 10.27 -27.26
N LEU A 180 10.07 10.47 -26.41
CA LEU A 180 10.23 11.10 -25.09
C LEU A 180 11.21 10.33 -24.21
N LEU A 181 11.17 8.99 -24.24
CA LEU A 181 12.12 8.12 -23.54
C LEU A 181 13.58 8.31 -23.99
N ARG A 182 13.80 8.91 -25.17
CA ARG A 182 15.14 9.23 -25.69
C ARG A 182 15.61 10.64 -25.33
N SER A 183 14.81 11.41 -24.58
CA SER A 183 15.20 12.75 -24.16
C SER A 183 16.40 12.72 -23.20
N SER A 184 17.27 13.71 -23.32
CA SER A 184 18.43 13.89 -22.44
C SER A 184 18.03 14.07 -20.98
N PHE A 185 16.85 14.63 -20.71
CA PHE A 185 16.29 14.75 -19.36
C PHE A 185 16.19 13.40 -18.66
N LEU A 186 15.65 12.39 -19.33
CA LEU A 186 15.48 11.05 -18.76
C LEU A 186 16.76 10.20 -18.79
N GLN A 187 17.75 10.59 -19.59
CA GLN A 187 19.03 9.87 -19.71
C GLN A 187 20.10 10.34 -18.72
N LYS A 188 19.90 11.48 -18.05
CA LYS A 188 20.87 12.06 -17.11
C LYS A 188 20.96 11.34 -15.75
N ASP A 189 20.23 10.25 -15.54
CA ASP A 189 20.25 9.45 -14.31
C ASP A 189 21.36 8.38 -14.26
N GLU A 190 22.34 8.42 -15.17
CA GLU A 190 23.60 7.70 -14.92
C GLU A 190 24.44 8.49 -13.90
N SER A 191 24.51 7.97 -12.65
CA SER A 191 25.44 8.33 -11.56
C SER A 191 25.00 9.31 -10.46
N LEU A 192 23.70 9.38 -10.12
CA LEU A 192 23.34 9.70 -8.74
C LEU A 192 23.21 8.38 -7.96
N SER A 193 24.11 8.16 -6.99
CA SER A 193 23.88 7.20 -5.89
C SER A 193 22.45 7.43 -5.39
N ALA A 194 21.57 6.45 -5.61
CA ALA A 194 20.11 6.58 -5.53
C ALA A 194 19.63 7.42 -4.33
N PRO A 195 18.80 8.46 -4.53
CA PRO A 195 18.02 9.08 -3.45
C PRO A 195 16.91 8.12 -2.95
N PRO A 196 16.41 8.32 -1.73
CA PRO A 196 15.96 7.26 -0.84
C PRO A 196 14.72 6.54 -1.37
N VAL A 197 14.81 5.22 -1.42
CA VAL A 197 13.76 4.30 -1.84
C VAL A 197 12.52 4.45 -0.94
N SER A 198 11.34 4.30 -1.54
CA SER A 198 10.02 4.34 -0.90
C SER A 198 9.83 3.25 0.17
N VAL A 199 10.38 3.45 1.36
CA VAL A 199 10.08 2.59 2.51
C VAL A 199 8.74 3.02 3.10
N SER A 200 7.73 2.17 3.01
CA SER A 200 6.40 2.45 3.58
C SER A 200 6.43 2.17 5.08
N LEU A 201 6.11 3.18 5.89
CA LEU A 201 5.94 3.07 7.34
C LEU A 201 4.47 2.69 7.63
N ILE A 202 4.26 1.60 8.36
CA ILE A 202 2.95 1.23 8.90
C ILE A 202 3.06 1.31 10.42
N GLU A 203 2.37 2.27 11.03
CA GLU A 203 2.13 2.30 12.47
C GLU A 203 1.08 1.24 12.79
N ILE A 204 1.44 0.26 13.62
CA ILE A 204 0.50 -0.72 14.16
C ILE A 204 0.41 -0.48 15.65
N GLU A 205 -0.70 0.13 16.09
CA GLU A 205 -1.12 0.13 17.49
C GLU A 205 -1.47 -1.33 17.86
N ASN A 206 -0.57 -2.02 18.55
CA ASN A 206 -0.88 -3.30 19.16
C ASN A 206 -1.19 -3.05 20.64
N VAL A 207 -2.40 -3.42 21.07
CA VAL A 207 -2.76 -3.46 22.49
C VAL A 207 -2.33 -4.82 23.01
N SER A 208 -1.28 -4.84 23.84
CA SER A 208 -0.88 -6.04 24.60
C SER A 208 -1.87 -6.31 25.72
N GLU A 209 -2.15 -7.58 26.02
CA GLU A 209 -3.05 -8.00 27.13
C GLU A 209 -2.60 -7.49 28.51
N ASP A 210 -1.32 -7.12 28.68
CA ASP A 210 -0.74 -6.59 29.93
C ASP A 210 -0.75 -5.05 30.05
N GLY A 211 -1.41 -4.33 29.13
CA GLY A 211 -1.56 -2.87 29.22
C GLY A 211 -0.30 -2.05 28.96
N ASP A 212 0.82 -2.68 28.59
CA ASP A 212 2.02 -1.97 28.13
C ASP A 212 1.92 -1.69 26.62
N GLN A 213 1.97 -0.41 26.27
CA GLN A 213 1.69 0.10 24.92
C GLN A 213 3.03 0.25 24.17
N SER A 214 3.42 -0.78 23.38
CA SER A 214 4.64 -0.71 22.57
C SER A 214 4.30 -0.31 21.13
N ASP A 215 4.81 0.83 20.66
CA ASP A 215 4.70 1.24 19.27
C ASP A 215 5.49 0.27 18.38
N SER A 216 4.83 -0.37 17.42
CA SER A 216 5.49 -1.26 16.46
C SER A 216 5.43 -0.68 15.06
N PHE A 217 6.57 -0.72 14.37
CA PHE A 217 6.71 -0.18 13.02
C PHE A 217 7.07 -1.27 12.04
N VAL A 218 6.48 -1.17 10.85
CA VAL A 218 6.79 -2.06 9.73
C VAL A 218 7.33 -1.23 8.57
N PHE A 219 8.48 -1.66 8.05
CA PHE A 219 9.20 -1.10 6.92
C PHE A 219 9.20 -2.12 5.78
N ARG A 220 8.90 -1.67 4.55
CA ARG A 220 8.83 -2.56 3.39
C ARG A 220 9.63 -2.02 2.22
N LYS A 221 10.37 -2.92 1.55
CA LYS A 221 11.04 -2.66 0.27
C LYS A 221 10.93 -3.91 -0.62
N GLY A 222 10.05 -3.84 -1.63
CA GLY A 222 9.73 -4.98 -2.49
C GLY A 222 9.06 -6.13 -1.74
N GLU A 223 9.68 -7.30 -1.79
CA GLU A 223 9.24 -8.54 -1.10
C GLU A 223 9.82 -8.68 0.32
N PHE A 224 10.66 -7.73 0.75
CA PHE A 224 11.25 -7.70 2.09
C PHE A 224 10.42 -6.82 3.02
N LEU A 225 10.22 -7.29 4.24
CA LEU A 225 9.48 -6.61 5.29
C LEU A 225 10.23 -6.70 6.61
N LEU A 226 10.53 -5.57 7.22
CA LEU A 226 11.21 -5.46 8.51
C LEU A 226 10.23 -4.88 9.53
N LYS A 227 9.93 -5.64 10.59
CA LYS A 227 9.13 -5.21 11.74
C LYS A 227 10.07 -4.97 12.92
N GLY A 228 9.86 -3.89 13.65
CA GLY A 228 10.57 -3.61 14.91
C GLY A 228 9.66 -2.98 15.94
N HIS A 229 9.87 -3.35 17.20
CA HIS A 229 9.24 -2.72 18.34
C HIS A 229 10.10 -1.55 18.81
N MET A 230 9.48 -0.43 19.20
CA MET A 230 10.18 0.73 19.76
C MET A 230 10.31 0.60 21.28
N ASP A 231 10.87 -0.52 21.74
CA ASP A 231 11.28 -0.60 23.13
C ASP A 231 12.47 0.34 23.40
N VAL A 232 12.65 0.71 24.67
CA VAL A 232 13.85 1.45 25.12
C VAL A 232 15.01 0.48 25.35
N ALA A 233 14.85 -0.80 25.00
CA ALA A 233 15.85 -1.84 25.22
C ALA A 233 16.90 -1.82 24.10
N ASN A 234 18.15 -2.08 24.47
CA ASN A 234 19.22 -2.38 23.53
C ASN A 234 19.85 -3.72 23.95
N PRO A 235 19.88 -4.76 23.10
CA PRO A 235 19.51 -4.75 21.67
C PRO A 235 18.01 -4.71 21.40
N VAL A 236 17.62 -4.03 20.32
CA VAL A 236 16.24 -4.00 19.81
C VAL A 236 15.98 -5.26 19.00
N VAL A 237 14.86 -5.95 19.25
CA VAL A 237 14.51 -7.16 18.48
C VAL A 237 13.77 -6.78 17.19
N LEU A 238 14.33 -7.21 16.07
CA LEU A 238 13.77 -7.00 14.74
C LEU A 238 13.31 -8.33 14.12
N SER A 239 12.22 -8.28 13.37
CA SER A 239 11.69 -9.40 12.59
C SER A 239 11.78 -9.07 11.10
N LEU A 240 12.65 -9.76 10.35
CA LEU A 240 12.79 -9.61 8.91
C LEU A 240 12.11 -10.78 8.19
N ARG A 241 11.18 -10.47 7.28
CA ARG A 241 10.61 -11.39 6.30
C ARG A 241 11.21 -11.15 4.93
N PHE A 242 11.62 -12.21 4.25
CA PHE A 242 12.24 -12.17 2.92
C PHE A 242 11.84 -13.40 2.06
N PRO A 243 11.94 -13.31 0.73
CA PRO A 243 11.70 -14.46 -0.15
C PRO A 243 12.80 -15.51 0.01
N ASP A 244 12.41 -16.76 0.24
CA ASP A 244 13.35 -17.88 0.36
C ASP A 244 13.85 -18.29 -1.05
N PRO A 245 15.17 -18.48 -1.25
CA PRO A 245 15.71 -19.00 -2.51
C PRO A 245 15.07 -20.32 -2.98
N TYR A 246 14.56 -21.14 -2.07
CA TYR A 246 13.88 -22.41 -2.36
C TYR A 246 12.36 -22.26 -2.55
N GLY A 247 11.83 -21.05 -2.43
CA GLY A 247 10.42 -20.69 -2.65
C GLY A 247 9.65 -20.37 -1.37
N GLY A 248 8.68 -19.45 -1.48
CA GLY A 248 7.91 -18.95 -0.35
C GLY A 248 8.61 -17.80 0.38
N PHE A 249 8.26 -17.60 1.65
CA PHE A 249 8.83 -16.56 2.49
C PHE A 249 9.36 -17.14 3.79
N LYS A 250 10.47 -16.59 4.26
CA LYS A 250 11.04 -16.89 5.57
C LYS A 250 11.01 -15.64 6.43
N THR A 251 10.66 -15.81 7.71
CA THR A 251 10.73 -14.75 8.72
C THR A 251 11.78 -15.14 9.75
N VAL A 252 12.65 -14.19 10.10
CA VAL A 252 13.71 -14.38 11.08
C VAL A 252 13.68 -13.24 12.09
N GLU A 253 13.80 -13.57 13.36
CA GLU A 253 13.98 -12.60 14.43
C GLU A 253 15.45 -12.51 14.81
N PHE A 254 15.94 -11.30 14.99
CA PHE A 254 17.34 -11.03 15.31
C PHE A 254 17.47 -9.78 16.17
N PRO A 255 18.43 -9.76 17.11
CA PRO A 255 18.75 -8.57 17.88
C PRO A 255 19.56 -7.59 17.01
N LEU A 256 19.30 -6.29 17.17
CA LEU A 256 20.08 -5.18 16.63
C LEU A 256 20.67 -4.38 17.81
N ASP A 257 21.98 -4.43 17.99
CA ASP A 257 22.70 -3.58 18.94
C ASP A 257 22.93 -2.21 18.32
N VAL A 258 22.10 -1.23 18.67
CA VAL A 258 22.10 0.13 18.08
C VAL A 258 23.44 0.86 18.30
N ALA A 259 24.24 0.45 19.28
CA ALA A 259 25.54 1.07 19.58
C ALA A 259 26.70 0.46 18.76
N LYS A 260 26.56 -0.78 18.29
CA LYS A 260 27.64 -1.53 17.62
C LYS A 260 27.34 -1.85 16.16
N ASP A 261 26.09 -2.09 15.85
CA ASP A 261 25.68 -2.61 14.57
C ASP A 261 25.41 -1.49 13.57
N THR A 262 25.69 -1.78 12.30
CA THR A 262 25.27 -0.94 11.18
C THR A 262 24.31 -1.73 10.31
N GLY A 263 23.42 -1.04 9.59
CA GLY A 263 22.51 -1.71 8.66
C GLY A 263 23.26 -2.59 7.64
N LEU A 264 24.44 -2.15 7.19
CA LEU A 264 25.26 -2.90 6.26
C LEU A 264 25.90 -4.14 6.89
N SER A 265 26.46 -4.05 8.11
CA SER A 265 27.10 -5.20 8.76
C SER A 265 26.09 -6.32 9.02
N VAL A 266 24.91 -5.97 9.55
CA VAL A 266 23.84 -6.94 9.78
C VAL A 266 23.33 -7.52 8.46
N ALA A 267 23.16 -6.71 7.42
CA ALA A 267 22.72 -7.19 6.11
C ALA A 267 23.68 -8.20 5.48
N VAL A 268 25.00 -8.00 5.63
CA VAL A 268 26.02 -8.94 5.16
C VAL A 268 25.94 -10.25 5.95
N GLU A 269 25.90 -10.19 7.28
CA GLU A 269 25.77 -11.38 8.14
C GLU A 269 24.50 -12.18 7.81
N MET A 270 23.38 -11.50 7.61
CA MET A 270 22.12 -12.13 7.22
C MET A 270 22.19 -12.78 5.83
N ALA A 271 22.82 -12.11 4.86
CA ALA A 271 22.95 -12.66 3.51
C ALA A 271 23.86 -13.89 3.49
N GLU A 272 24.91 -13.91 4.30
CA GLU A 272 25.79 -15.06 4.46
C GLU A 272 25.08 -16.22 5.19
N GLN A 273 24.40 -15.93 6.29
CA GLN A 273 23.73 -16.95 7.12
C GLN A 273 22.55 -17.62 6.39
N PHE A 274 21.82 -16.87 5.56
CA PHE A 274 20.64 -17.37 4.86
C PHE A 274 20.85 -17.58 3.36
N GLU A 275 22.10 -17.53 2.89
CA GLU A 275 22.49 -17.74 1.48
C GLU A 275 21.68 -16.86 0.50
N LEU A 276 21.46 -15.59 0.87
CA LEU A 276 20.61 -14.68 0.11
C LEU A 276 21.32 -14.15 -1.14
N PRO A 277 20.58 -13.84 -2.23
CA PRO A 277 21.16 -13.20 -3.41
C PRO A 277 21.85 -11.87 -3.07
N HIS A 278 22.93 -11.53 -3.79
CA HIS A 278 23.70 -10.30 -3.56
C HIS A 278 22.87 -9.01 -3.49
N GLY A 279 21.80 -8.90 -4.29
CA GLY A 279 20.89 -7.73 -4.26
C GLY A 279 20.10 -7.57 -2.95
N SER A 280 20.03 -8.61 -2.11
CA SER A 280 19.33 -8.59 -0.82
C SER A 280 20.06 -7.75 0.22
N ILE A 281 21.40 -7.66 0.14
CA ILE A 281 22.23 -6.91 1.09
C ILE A 281 21.84 -5.43 1.06
N GLU A 282 21.72 -4.84 -0.15
CA GLU A 282 21.31 -3.44 -0.32
C GLU A 282 19.91 -3.18 0.23
N ILE A 283 18.98 -4.12 0.01
CA ILE A 283 17.60 -4.00 0.48
C ILE A 283 17.54 -4.06 2.01
N ILE A 284 18.17 -5.06 2.62
CA ILE A 284 18.16 -5.26 4.08
C ILE A 284 18.88 -4.09 4.77
N SER A 285 20.03 -3.68 4.26
CA SER A 285 20.79 -2.55 4.82
C SER A 285 19.97 -1.26 4.81
N GLU A 286 19.21 -0.99 3.75
CA GLU A 286 18.33 0.17 3.68
C GLU A 286 17.15 0.07 4.65
N LEU A 287 16.53 -1.10 4.80
CA LEU A 287 15.43 -1.30 5.75
C LEU A 287 15.88 -1.06 7.19
N ILE A 288 17.03 -1.61 7.58
CA ILE A 288 17.61 -1.39 8.91
C ILE A 288 18.03 0.07 9.09
N GLY A 289 18.62 0.69 8.07
CA GLY A 289 18.95 2.11 8.08
C GLY A 289 17.73 3.01 8.29
N ALA A 290 16.62 2.73 7.62
CA ALA A 290 15.35 3.44 7.80
C ALA A 290 14.78 3.24 9.21
N PHE A 291 14.83 2.01 9.74
CA PHE A 291 14.40 1.71 11.11
C PHE A 291 15.19 2.54 12.13
N MET A 292 16.52 2.54 12.05
CA MET A 292 17.38 3.30 12.97
C MET A 292 17.08 4.80 12.94
N LEU A 293 16.79 5.38 11.77
CA LEU A 293 16.42 6.79 11.66
C LEU A 293 15.11 7.11 12.41
N VAL A 294 14.12 6.23 12.35
CA VAL A 294 12.86 6.40 13.09
C VAL A 294 13.09 6.19 14.58
N LEU A 295 13.84 5.16 14.98
CA LEU A 295 14.16 4.88 16.38
C LEU A 295 14.89 6.07 17.05
N ILE A 296 15.87 6.67 16.37
CA ILE A 296 16.59 7.86 16.87
C ILE A 296 15.63 9.06 17.01
N GLN A 297 14.70 9.25 16.08
CA GLN A 297 13.70 10.32 16.19
C GLN A 297 12.72 10.06 17.35
N TYR A 298 12.34 8.80 17.57
CA TYR A 298 11.49 8.38 18.67
C TYR A 298 12.17 8.65 20.02
N TRP A 299 13.40 8.19 20.22
CA TRP A 299 14.18 8.47 21.44
C TRP A 299 14.37 9.96 21.69
N ARG A 300 14.58 10.79 20.65
CA ARG A 300 14.64 12.26 20.81
C ARG A 300 13.33 12.85 21.34
N ARG A 301 12.18 12.35 20.89
CA ARG A 301 10.86 12.79 21.35
C ARG A 301 10.59 12.34 22.78
N SER A 302 10.89 11.09 23.11
CA SER A 302 10.68 10.52 24.45
C SER A 302 11.60 11.16 25.49
N CYS A 303 12.86 11.46 25.15
CA CYS A 303 13.78 12.18 26.06
C CYS A 303 13.37 13.65 26.27
N ALA A 304 12.76 14.30 25.27
CA ALA A 304 12.26 15.68 25.40
C ALA A 304 10.94 15.79 26.20
N ALA A 305 10.25 14.66 26.42
CA ALA A 305 9.03 14.56 27.20
C ALA A 305 9.26 14.25 28.69
N MET A 306 10.51 14.05 29.12
CA MET A 306 10.84 13.93 30.55
C MET A 306 11.11 15.32 31.15
N PRO A 307 10.49 15.64 32.32
CA PRO A 307 10.60 16.95 32.97
C PRO A 307 11.99 17.27 33.53
#